data_AF-A0A7S1YTW9-F1
#
_entry.id   AF-A0A7S1YTW9-F1
#
_cell.length_a   1.000
_cell.length_b   1.000
_cell.length_c   1.000
_cell.angle_alpha   90.00
_cell.angle_beta   90.00
_cell.angle_gamma   90.00
#
_symmetry.space_group_name_H-M   'P 1'
#
loop_
_entity.id
_entity.type
_entity.pdbx_description
1 polymer ?
#
loop_
_entity_poly.entity_id
_entity_poly.type
_entity_poly.pdbx_seq_one_letter_code
_entity_poly.pdbx_strand_id
1 'polypeptide(L)'
;YAVGRRPDAASVIFYGSPLTKVEELSRLRAPVCGVFGDRDAQFPLPLLDKFQNALNAAGVDNDIKIYEGVGHAFWRDMDQVRRGEQPQTQAYEQATDFLRRFFEEK
;
A
#
# COMPACT_ATOMS: atom_id res chain seq x y z
N TYR A 1 -16.39 9.17 -25.87
CA TYR A 1 -15.46 9.84 -24.95
C TYR A 1 -15.54 9.13 -23.60
N ALA A 2 -14.62 8.20 -23.34
CA ALA A 2 -14.51 7.62 -22.00
C ALA A 2 -13.81 8.67 -21.13
N VAL A 3 -14.57 9.33 -20.25
CA VAL A 3 -14.01 10.19 -19.21
C VAL A 3 -13.32 9.24 -18.24
N GLY A 4 -12.05 8.93 -18.51
CA GLY A 4 -11.18 8.25 -17.56
C GLY A 4 -11.06 9.17 -16.35
N ARG A 5 -11.95 8.96 -15.38
CA ARG A 5 -11.99 9.75 -14.15
C ARG A 5 -10.73 9.40 -13.39
N ARG A 6 -9.72 10.27 -13.49
CA ARG A 6 -8.52 10.17 -12.67
C ARG A 6 -8.97 10.17 -11.20
N PRO A 7 -8.47 9.26 -10.36
CA PRO A 7 -8.81 9.30 -8.95
C PRO A 7 -8.34 10.63 -8.36
N ASP A 8 -9.24 11.34 -7.67
CA ASP A 8 -8.94 12.65 -7.07
C ASP A 8 -7.95 12.54 -5.89
N ALA A 9 -7.74 11.33 -5.38
CA ALA A 9 -6.85 11.02 -4.27
C ALA A 9 -6.33 9.58 -4.39
N ALA A 10 -5.18 9.30 -3.77
CA ALA A 10 -4.62 7.97 -3.61
C ALA A 10 -4.15 7.80 -2.15
N SER A 11 -4.34 6.61 -1.57
CA SER A 11 -4.03 6.34 -0.17
C SER A 11 -2.84 5.41 -0.05
N VAL A 12 -1.82 5.80 0.71
CA VAL A 12 -0.65 4.95 1.00
C VAL A 12 -0.65 4.61 2.48
N ILE A 13 -0.63 3.32 2.79
CA ILE A 13 -0.65 2.77 4.15
C ILE A 13 0.72 2.16 4.43
N PHE A 14 1.46 2.79 5.34
CA PHE A 14 2.69 2.24 5.91
C PHE A 14 2.36 1.60 7.24
N TYR A 15 2.48 0.27 7.36
CA TYR A 15 2.33 -0.45 8.63
C TYR A 15 1.13 0.03 9.47
N GLY A 16 0.01 0.35 8.81
CA GLY A 16 -1.22 0.84 9.44
C GLY A 16 -2.23 -0.29 9.59
N SER A 17 -3.14 -0.18 10.58
CA SER A 17 -4.15 -1.21 10.82
C SER A 17 -5.05 -1.43 9.59
N PRO A 18 -4.97 -2.61 8.95
CA PRO A 18 -5.77 -2.89 7.77
C PRO A 18 -7.25 -3.06 8.16
N LEU A 19 -8.13 -2.35 7.46
CA LEU A 19 -9.57 -2.52 7.60
C LEU A 19 -10.03 -3.69 6.74
N THR A 20 -10.55 -4.76 7.34
CA THR A 20 -10.99 -5.96 6.61
C THR A 20 -12.46 -5.92 6.18
N LYS A 21 -13.19 -4.83 6.48
CA LYS A 21 -14.60 -4.68 6.16
C LYS A 21 -14.78 -4.16 4.74
N VAL A 22 -15.25 -5.03 3.84
CA VAL A 22 -15.53 -4.73 2.43
C VAL A 22 -16.46 -3.50 2.28
N GLU A 23 -17.48 -3.36 3.13
CA GLU A 23 -18.43 -2.24 3.06
C GLU A 23 -17.77 -0.86 3.28
N GLU A 24 -16.77 -0.81 4.17
CA GLU A 24 -16.02 0.42 4.46
C GLU A 24 -14.98 0.66 3.35
N LEU A 25 -14.36 -0.41 2.83
CA LEU A 25 -13.42 -0.32 1.71
C LEU A 25 -14.10 0.08 0.40
N SER A 26 -15.32 -0.38 0.15
CA SER A 26 -16.08 -0.05 -1.07
C SER A 26 -16.49 1.43 -1.11
N ARG A 27 -16.44 2.14 0.02
CA ARG A 27 -16.58 3.60 0.06
C ARG A 27 -15.31 4.33 -0.39
N LEU A 28 -14.16 3.66 -0.38
CA LEU A 28 -12.92 4.22 -0.91
C LEU A 28 -13.04 4.29 -2.43
N ARG A 29 -13.04 5.52 -2.95
CA ARG A 29 -12.94 5.80 -4.40
C ARG A 29 -11.51 6.02 -4.86
N ALA A 30 -10.56 5.91 -3.93
CA ALA A 30 -9.15 6.12 -4.13
C ALA A 30 -8.43 4.77 -4.12
N PRO A 31 -7.44 4.57 -5.00
CA PRO A 31 -6.62 3.38 -4.97
C PRO A 31 -5.78 3.34 -3.69
N VAL A 32 -5.45 2.14 -3.22
CA VAL A 32 -4.74 1.91 -1.95
C VAL A 32 -3.41 1.19 -2.17
N CYS A 33 -2.31 1.79 -1.74
CA CYS A 33 -0.99 1.14 -1.65
C CYS A 33 -0.73 0.72 -0.21
N GLY A 34 -0.27 -0.51 0.00
CA GLY A 34 0.04 -1.05 1.33
C GLY A 34 1.47 -1.57 1.39
N VAL A 35 2.22 -1.09 2.39
CA VAL A 35 3.60 -1.50 2.67
C VAL A 35 3.64 -2.18 4.03
N PHE A 36 3.95 -3.48 4.03
CA PHE A 36 3.97 -4.32 5.23
C PHE A 36 5.24 -5.17 5.29
N GLY A 37 5.61 -5.60 6.50
CA GLY A 37 6.71 -6.55 6.74
C GLY A 37 6.21 -7.94 7.12
N ASP A 38 6.90 -8.99 6.70
CA ASP A 38 6.58 -10.39 7.03
C ASP A 38 6.74 -10.74 8.51
N ARG A 39 7.66 -10.07 9.21
CA ARG A 39 7.96 -10.25 10.63
C ARG A 39 7.19 -9.27 11.51
N ASP A 40 6.20 -8.58 10.95
CA ASP A 40 5.32 -7.73 11.72
C ASP A 40 4.35 -8.61 12.52
N ALA A 41 4.60 -8.72 13.83
CA ALA A 41 3.73 -9.46 14.75
C ALA A 41 2.32 -8.83 14.88
N GLN A 42 2.16 -7.55 14.53
CA GLN A 42 0.86 -6.86 14.57
C GLN A 42 0.02 -7.17 13.33
N PHE A 43 0.65 -7.42 12.18
CA PHE A 43 -0.04 -7.67 10.90
C PHE A 43 0.44 -8.97 10.24
N PRO A 44 -0.03 -10.13 10.73
CA PRO A 44 0.38 -11.41 10.18
C PRO A 44 -0.17 -11.60 8.75
N LEU A 45 0.53 -12.40 7.93
CA LEU A 45 0.16 -12.68 6.53
C LEU A 45 -1.34 -13.00 6.30
N PRO A 46 -2.03 -13.79 7.15
CA PRO A 46 -3.45 -14.09 6.94
C PRO A 46 -4.36 -12.87 7.09
N LEU A 47 -3.93 -11.85 7.84
CA LEU A 47 -4.65 -10.59 7.97
C LEU A 47 -4.46 -9.73 6.71
N LEU A 48 -3.24 -9.69 6.18
CA LEU A 48 -2.91 -8.96 4.95
C LEU A 48 -3.60 -9.58 3.73
N ASP A 49 -3.65 -10.90 3.66
CA ASP A 49 -4.39 -11.63 2.63
C ASP A 49 -5.90 -11.32 2.68
N LYS A 50 -6.50 -11.32 3.88
CA LYS A 50 -7.90 -10.89 4.07
C LYS A 50 -8.12 -9.44 3.64
N PHE A 51 -7.18 -8.55 3.94
CA PHE A 51 -7.26 -7.15 3.55
C PHE A 51 -7.22 -6.99 2.02
N GLN A 52 -6.28 -7.65 1.35
CA GLN A 52 -6.16 -7.65 -0.10
C GLN A 52 -7.42 -8.22 -0.76
N ASN A 53 -7.92 -9.36 -0.27
CA ASN A 53 -9.16 -9.95 -0.75
C ASN A 53 -10.36 -9.03 -0.56
N ALA A 54 -10.43 -8.30 0.56
CA ALA A 54 -11.50 -7.36 0.83
C ALA A 54 -11.45 -6.13 -0.11
N LEU A 55 -10.26 -5.62 -0.45
CA LEU A 55 -10.09 -4.55 -1.45
C LEU A 55 -10.48 -5.01 -2.84
N ASN A 56 -10.04 -6.21 -3.24
CA ASN A 56 -10.40 -6.81 -4.53
C ASN A 56 -11.92 -7.03 -4.64
N ALA A 57 -12.54 -7.55 -3.58
CA ALA A 57 -14.00 -7.74 -3.52
C ALA A 57 -14.76 -6.41 -3.54
N ALA A 58 -14.18 -5.35 -2.96
CA ALA A 58 -14.74 -4.00 -3.00
C ALA A 58 -14.57 -3.31 -4.37
N GLY A 59 -13.78 -3.89 -5.29
CA GLY A 59 -13.47 -3.31 -6.59
C GLY A 59 -12.51 -2.11 -6.51
N VAL A 60 -11.68 -2.05 -5.47
CA VAL A 60 -10.71 -0.96 -5.25
C VAL A 60 -9.34 -1.39 -5.78
N ASP A 61 -8.76 -0.57 -6.67
CA ASP A 61 -7.38 -0.74 -7.11
C ASP A 61 -6.44 -0.73 -5.91
N ASN A 62 -5.66 -1.80 -5.76
CA ASN A 62 -4.77 -1.96 -4.62
C ASN A 62 -3.41 -2.50 -5.03
N ASP A 63 -2.36 -2.03 -4.33
CA ASP A 63 -0.99 -2.52 -4.47
C ASP A 63 -0.43 -2.81 -3.08
N ILE A 64 -0.62 -4.04 -2.60
CA ILE A 64 -0.13 -4.48 -1.30
C ILE A 64 1.13 -5.30 -1.49
N LYS A 65 2.22 -4.87 -0.87
CA LYS A 65 3.49 -5.57 -0.90
C LYS A 65 3.95 -5.90 0.51
N ILE A 66 4.44 -7.12 0.64
CA ILE A 66 4.95 -7.68 1.89
C ILE A 66 6.44 -7.88 1.70
N TYR A 67 7.23 -7.23 2.54
CA TYR A 67 8.68 -7.29 2.49
C TYR A 67 9.19 -8.35 3.47
N GLU A 68 10.02 -9.25 2.97
CA GLU A 68 10.60 -10.33 3.76
C GLU A 68 11.74 -9.84 4.67
N GLY A 69 11.88 -10.46 5.84
CA GLY A 69 12.93 -10.18 6.80
C GLY A 69 12.73 -8.93 7.67
N VAL A 70 11.61 -8.20 7.54
CA VAL A 70 11.38 -6.94 8.23
C VAL A 70 10.12 -6.92 9.08
N GLY A 71 10.22 -6.27 10.23
CA GLY A 71 9.11 -6.10 11.16
C GLY A 71 8.37 -4.77 11.00
N HIS A 72 7.60 -4.43 12.03
CA HIS A 72 6.86 -3.17 12.10
C HIS A 72 7.81 -1.95 12.04
N ALA A 73 7.40 -0.91 11.30
CA ALA A 73 8.14 0.35 11.18
C ALA A 73 9.63 0.18 10.82
N PHE A 74 9.92 -0.68 9.83
CA PHE A 74 11.28 -0.92 9.32
C PHE A 74 11.87 0.28 8.56
N TRP A 75 11.00 1.13 8.01
CA TRP A 75 11.34 2.41 7.42
C TRP A 75 11.04 3.52 8.43
N ARG A 76 12.10 4.09 9.01
CA ARG A 76 11.99 5.12 10.07
C ARG A 76 12.41 6.49 9.58
N ASP A 77 13.38 6.55 8.69
CA ASP A 77 13.91 7.79 8.16
C ASP A 77 14.25 7.69 6.66
N MET A 78 14.38 8.87 6.03
CA MET A 78 14.78 8.97 4.63
C MET A 78 16.27 8.70 4.41
N ASP A 79 17.10 8.76 5.45
CA ASP A 79 18.53 8.47 5.31
C ASP A 79 18.76 6.98 5.05
N GLN A 80 17.91 6.07 5.54
CA GLN A 80 17.91 4.65 5.17
C GLN A 80 17.72 4.47 3.67
N VAL A 81 16.77 5.19 3.06
CA VAL A 81 16.52 5.18 1.62
C VAL A 81 17.71 5.77 0.86
N ARG A 82 18.28 6.88 1.34
CA ARG A 82 19.47 7.50 0.72
C ARG A 82 20.71 6.60 0.78
N ARG A 83 20.84 5.78 1.82
CA ARG A 83 21.91 4.78 1.96
C ARG A 83 21.68 3.54 1.09
N GLY A 84 20.52 3.40 0.45
CA GLY A 84 20.17 2.24 -0.35
C GLY A 84 19.84 0.99 0.49
N GLU A 85 19.42 1.18 1.75
CA GLU A 85 19.01 0.06 2.59
C GLU A 85 17.77 -0.61 1.99
N GLN A 86 17.78 -1.94 1.94
CA GLN A 86 16.64 -2.75 1.54
C GLN A 86 16.06 -3.44 2.77
N PRO A 87 14.72 -3.50 2.88
CA PRO A 87 13.71 -3.17 1.88
C PRO A 87 13.19 -1.71 1.88
N GLN A 88 13.77 -0.79 2.66
CA GLN A 88 13.30 0.61 2.80
C GLN A 88 13.25 1.35 1.46
N THR A 89 14.30 1.22 0.66
CA THR A 89 14.37 1.84 -0.67
C THR A 89 13.26 1.33 -1.58
N GLN A 90 13.01 0.02 -1.57
CA GLN A 90 11.93 -0.57 -2.37
C GLN A 90 10.53 -0.12 -1.91
N ALA A 91 10.34 0.06 -0.61
CA ALA A 91 9.07 0.55 -0.05
C ALA A 91 8.81 2.01 -0.45
N TYR A 92 9.86 2.83 -0.44
CA TYR A 92 9.81 4.20 -0.94
C TYR A 92 9.48 4.23 -2.44
N GLU A 93 10.20 3.45 -3.25
CA GLU A 93 9.97 3.34 -4.70
C GLU A 93 8.54 2.93 -5.01
N GLN A 94 8.03 1.88 -4.37
CA GLN A 94 6.65 1.43 -4.54
C GLN A 94 5.64 2.54 -4.25
N ALA A 95 5.77 3.23 -3.11
CA ALA A 95 4.87 4.31 -2.74
C ALA A 95 4.93 5.47 -3.75
N THR A 96 6.13 5.85 -4.19
CA THR A 96 6.29 6.91 -5.18
C THR A 96 5.73 6.50 -6.54
N ASP A 97 6.05 5.31 -7.04
CA ASP A 97 5.63 4.83 -8.36
C ASP A 97 4.12 4.62 -8.41
N PHE A 98 3.51 4.16 -7.32
CA PHE A 98 2.07 4.12 -7.18
C PHE A 98 1.45 5.50 -7.36
N LEU A 99 1.95 6.52 -6.64
CA LEU A 99 1.46 7.89 -6.79
C LEU A 99 1.71 8.43 -8.21
N ARG A 100 2.87 8.16 -8.81
CA ARG A 100 3.17 8.57 -10.20
C ARG A 100 2.18 7.94 -11.18
N ARG A 101 1.89 6.65 -11.05
CA ARG A 101 0.95 5.95 -11.92
C ARG A 101 -0.44 6.61 -11.91
N PHE A 102 -0.92 7.04 -10.74
CA PHE A 102 -2.24 7.65 -10.63
C PHE A 102 -2.29 9.16 -10.92
N PHE A 103 -1.21 9.90 -10.70
CA PHE A 103 -1.17 11.36 -10.86
C PHE A 103 -0.39 11.87 -12.08
N GLU A 104 0.60 11.13 -12.58
CA GLU A 104 1.45 11.55 -13.71
C GLU A 104 1.07 10.94 -15.06
N GLU A 105 0.20 9.92 -15.14
CA GLU A 105 -0.31 9.46 -16.44
C GLU A 105 -1.07 10.61 -17.12
N LYS A 106 -0.50 11.10 -18.23
CA LYS A 106 -0.86 12.34 -18.92
C LYS A 106 -1.91 12.09 -20.00
#